data_AF-A0A932YEC2-F1
#
_entry.id   AF-A0A932YEC2-F1
#
_cell.length_a   1.000
_cell.length_b   1.000
_cell.length_c   1.000
_cell.angle_alpha   90.00
_cell.angle_beta   90.00
_cell.angle_gamma   90.00
#
_symmetry.space_group_name_H-M   'P 1'
#
loop_
_entity.id
_entity.type
_entity.pdbx_description
1 polymer ?
#
loop_
_entity_poly.entity_id
_entity_poly.type
_entity_poly.pdbx_seq_one_letter_code
_entity_poly.pdbx_strand_id
1 'polypeptide(L)'
;MGVTTGMNINWARVAKPQADGYDLAAIASIEPRWKKKKSKTAVTLCKGAVAVLPDKARNDPAMLPVTVAALTKAWARAQTDFLDKWPAGYNAIRKYLDEFHAFTRPGGGYGRGCSSGHIPLTESGPVHSIHVSINDPAGCAQGIYHEVGHLRLESLGMMLETHDNRLILNGPDELYNSSVRFDKKRPMSAVIHGTYAWLMFTENDYWNYRGGKHDLKNYSLYSFHNLVKIKNGVKEIKKYARATPAGKAFLSGIYDWADDLLARASLIERSPEARLLIQNNAGSPATDKRPAAHKMKKTIKTGTS
;
A
#
# COMPACT_ATOMS: atom_id res chain seq x y z
N MET A 1 28.86 1.85 -21.75
CA MET A 1 28.01 2.01 -20.54
C MET A 1 28.73 1.29 -19.41
N GLY A 2 29.32 2.05 -18.47
CA GLY A 2 30.08 1.47 -17.38
C GLY A 2 29.17 0.71 -16.43
N VAL A 3 29.43 -0.58 -16.25
CA VAL A 3 28.81 -1.41 -15.21
C VAL A 3 29.24 -0.79 -13.88
N THR A 4 28.33 -0.12 -13.18
CA THR A 4 28.58 0.35 -11.82
C THR A 4 28.94 -0.86 -10.97
N THR A 5 30.22 -0.94 -10.59
CA THR A 5 30.76 -1.88 -9.63
C THR A 5 29.85 -1.97 -8.40
N GLY A 6 29.39 -3.18 -8.13
CA GLY A 6 28.21 -3.48 -7.33
C GLY A 6 28.23 -2.88 -5.94
N MET A 7 27.23 -2.03 -5.67
CA MET A 7 26.83 -1.73 -4.30
C MET A 7 26.57 -3.06 -3.59
N ASN A 8 27.29 -3.34 -2.50
CA ASN A 8 26.97 -4.48 -1.65
C ASN A 8 25.65 -4.16 -0.91
N ILE A 9 24.55 -4.78 -1.34
CA ILE A 9 23.21 -4.49 -0.85
C ILE A 9 22.94 -5.25 0.45
N ASN A 10 22.72 -4.51 1.54
CA ASN A 10 22.16 -5.02 2.77
C ASN A 10 20.64 -5.20 2.61
N TRP A 11 20.26 -6.36 2.10
CA TRP A 11 18.87 -6.71 1.79
C TRP A 11 17.91 -6.61 2.97
N ALA A 12 18.36 -6.86 4.20
CA ALA A 12 17.54 -6.70 5.39
C ALA A 12 17.13 -5.24 5.62
N ARG A 13 18.01 -4.28 5.29
CA ARG A 13 17.67 -2.85 5.37
C ARG A 13 16.72 -2.41 4.27
N VAL A 14 16.80 -3.01 3.08
CA VAL A 14 15.90 -2.70 1.94
C VAL A 14 14.46 -3.12 2.22
N ALA A 15 14.25 -4.09 3.12
CA ALA A 15 12.95 -4.61 3.50
C ALA A 15 11.95 -3.58 4.03
N LYS A 16 12.41 -2.43 4.56
CA LYS A 16 11.51 -1.36 5.04
C LYS A 16 12.04 0.02 4.65
N PRO A 17 11.16 1.04 4.51
CA PRO A 17 11.59 2.41 4.30
C PRO A 17 12.63 2.86 5.34
N GLN A 18 13.73 3.46 4.89
CA GLN A 18 14.80 3.96 5.75
C GLN A 18 14.76 5.49 5.82
N ALA A 19 14.99 6.04 7.01
CA ALA A 19 15.05 7.50 7.20
C ALA A 19 16.24 8.12 6.44
N ASP A 20 17.38 7.43 6.37
CA ASP A 20 18.56 7.83 5.61
C ASP A 20 18.40 7.63 4.09
N GLY A 21 17.35 6.92 3.66
CA GLY A 21 17.08 6.59 2.27
C GLY A 21 18.01 5.52 1.66
N TYR A 22 18.69 4.73 2.49
CA TYR A 22 19.53 3.62 2.02
C TYR A 22 18.76 2.66 1.10
N ASP A 23 17.54 2.30 1.47
CA ASP A 23 16.67 1.41 0.70
C ASP A 23 16.40 1.95 -0.71
N LEU A 24 16.22 3.27 -0.84
CA LEU A 24 15.95 3.91 -2.12
C LEU A 24 17.19 3.95 -3.01
N ALA A 25 18.36 4.19 -2.42
CA ALA A 25 19.63 4.10 -3.14
C ALA A 25 19.89 2.68 -3.65
N ALA A 26 19.60 1.66 -2.82
CA ALA A 26 19.68 0.26 -3.22
C ALA A 26 18.71 -0.05 -4.37
N ILE A 27 17.44 0.34 -4.26
CA ILE A 27 16.46 0.14 -5.35
C ILE A 27 16.93 0.82 -6.64
N ALA A 28 17.41 2.07 -6.58
CA ALA A 28 17.90 2.79 -7.75
C ALA A 28 19.11 2.12 -8.42
N SER A 29 19.93 1.39 -7.66
CA SER A 29 21.05 0.59 -8.20
C SER A 29 20.59 -0.72 -8.87
N ILE A 30 19.43 -1.25 -8.48
CA ILE A 30 18.85 -2.47 -9.04
C ILE A 30 18.03 -2.16 -10.30
N GLU A 31 17.27 -1.06 -10.27
CA GLU A 31 16.40 -0.63 -11.36
C GLU A 31 16.90 0.69 -11.97
N PRO A 32 17.99 0.66 -12.76
CA PRO A 32 18.61 1.87 -13.31
C PRO A 32 17.75 2.55 -14.38
N ARG A 33 16.69 1.87 -14.88
CA ARG A 33 15.78 2.47 -15.85
C ARG A 33 14.88 3.51 -15.18
N TRP A 34 14.54 3.32 -13.92
CA TRP A 34 13.75 4.29 -13.18
C TRP A 34 14.56 5.56 -12.93
N LYS A 35 14.03 6.69 -13.40
CA LYS A 35 14.57 8.02 -13.14
C LYS A 35 13.42 8.90 -12.69
N LYS A 36 13.49 9.34 -11.44
CA LYS A 36 12.56 10.30 -10.85
C LYS A 36 12.33 11.48 -11.79
N LYS A 37 11.09 11.72 -12.18
CA LYS A 37 10.72 12.86 -13.00
C LYS A 37 10.39 14.05 -12.10
N LYS A 38 10.81 15.24 -12.52
CA LYS A 38 10.39 16.48 -11.88
C LYS A 38 8.92 16.74 -12.21
N SER A 39 8.10 16.98 -11.19
CA SER A 39 6.70 17.37 -11.40
C SER A 39 6.62 18.68 -12.19
N LYS A 40 5.72 18.73 -13.18
CA LYS A 40 5.41 19.92 -13.97
C LYS A 40 4.03 20.52 -13.62
N THR A 41 3.35 20.00 -12.61
CA THR A 41 1.96 20.39 -12.28
C THR A 41 1.89 21.48 -11.21
N ALA A 42 0.82 22.28 -11.24
CA ALA A 42 0.57 23.32 -10.23
C ALA A 42 0.20 22.76 -8.85
N VAL A 43 -0.33 21.53 -8.78
CA VAL A 43 -0.58 20.81 -7.53
C VAL A 43 0.46 19.71 -7.39
N THR A 44 1.16 19.67 -6.26
CA THR A 44 2.26 18.73 -6.02
C THR A 44 2.21 18.12 -4.62
N LEU A 45 2.70 16.89 -4.47
CA LEU A 45 2.96 16.27 -3.18
C LEU A 45 4.40 16.46 -2.70
N CYS A 46 4.61 16.26 -1.40
CA CYS A 46 5.92 16.06 -0.79
C CYS A 46 6.93 17.18 -1.10
N LYS A 47 6.48 18.44 -0.96
CA LYS A 47 7.25 19.66 -1.29
C LYS A 47 7.67 19.70 -2.77
N GLY A 48 6.74 19.47 -3.69
CA GLY A 48 7.03 19.56 -5.14
C GLY A 48 7.53 18.28 -5.80
N ALA A 49 7.66 17.18 -5.05
CA ALA A 49 8.36 15.98 -5.51
C ALA A 49 7.47 14.99 -6.28
N VAL A 50 6.14 15.06 -6.13
CA VAL A 50 5.19 14.17 -6.82
C VAL A 50 4.15 15.02 -7.54
N ALA A 51 3.82 14.67 -8.78
CA ALA A 51 2.75 15.32 -9.51
C ALA A 51 1.37 14.83 -9.03
N VAL A 52 0.42 15.75 -8.87
CA VAL A 52 -0.98 15.41 -8.57
C VAL A 52 -1.83 15.66 -9.77
N LEU A 53 -2.53 14.63 -10.21
CA LEU A 53 -3.31 14.63 -11.43
C LEU A 53 -4.74 14.19 -11.11
N PRO A 54 -5.77 14.75 -11.75
CA PRO A 54 -7.07 14.09 -11.77
C PRO A 54 -6.91 12.76 -12.52
N ASP A 55 -7.49 11.68 -11.99
CA ASP A 55 -7.53 10.41 -12.71
C ASP A 55 -8.35 10.59 -13.99
N LYS A 56 -7.69 10.46 -15.13
CA LYS A 56 -8.31 10.48 -16.46
C LYS A 56 -8.31 9.11 -17.13
N ALA A 57 -7.64 8.12 -16.53
CA ALA A 57 -7.29 6.87 -17.19
C ALA A 57 -8.36 5.80 -17.02
N ARG A 58 -9.14 5.85 -15.94
CA ARG A 58 -10.20 4.87 -15.71
C ARG A 58 -11.52 5.35 -16.31
N ASN A 59 -11.92 4.68 -17.40
CA ASN A 59 -13.29 4.68 -17.92
C ASN A 59 -14.25 3.94 -16.97
N ASP A 60 -14.13 4.13 -15.66
CA ASP A 60 -15.08 3.62 -14.69
C ASP A 60 -16.20 4.67 -14.55
N PRO A 61 -17.43 4.39 -15.01
CA PRO A 61 -18.54 5.33 -14.93
C PRO A 61 -18.93 5.69 -13.50
N ALA A 62 -18.46 4.94 -12.50
CA ALA A 62 -18.62 5.30 -11.10
C ALA A 62 -17.60 6.35 -10.65
N MET A 63 -16.50 6.62 -11.36
CA MET A 63 -15.52 7.61 -10.92
C MET A 63 -15.95 9.01 -11.33
N LEU A 64 -16.00 9.92 -10.34
CA LEU A 64 -16.31 11.32 -10.60
C LEU A 64 -15.00 12.11 -10.77
N PRO A 65 -14.86 12.90 -11.85
CA PRO A 65 -13.72 13.78 -12.05
C PRO A 65 -13.52 14.71 -10.86
N VAL A 66 -12.27 14.94 -10.48
CA VAL A 66 -11.94 15.84 -9.38
C VAL A 66 -11.43 17.16 -9.94
N THR A 67 -11.96 18.27 -9.43
CA THR A 67 -11.45 19.61 -9.77
C THR A 67 -10.08 19.84 -9.13
N VAL A 68 -9.26 20.69 -9.73
CA VAL A 68 -7.94 21.07 -9.17
C VAL A 68 -8.06 21.62 -7.74
N ALA A 69 -9.13 22.36 -7.44
CA ALA A 69 -9.39 22.88 -6.10
C ALA A 69 -9.72 21.76 -5.09
N ALA A 70 -10.57 20.80 -5.46
CA ALA A 70 -10.89 19.66 -4.62
C ALA A 70 -9.67 18.76 -4.40
N LEU A 71 -8.86 18.55 -5.44
CA LEU A 71 -7.55 17.89 -5.34
C LEU A 71 -6.66 18.58 -4.32
N THR A 72 -6.48 19.90 -4.44
CA THR A 72 -5.62 20.69 -3.54
C THR A 72 -6.07 20.59 -2.08
N LYS A 73 -7.38 20.68 -1.82
CA LYS A 73 -7.94 20.62 -0.46
C LYS A 73 -7.81 19.23 0.17
N ALA A 74 -8.22 18.18 -0.55
CA ALA A 74 -8.11 16.81 -0.03
C ALA A 74 -6.64 16.43 0.17
N TRP A 75 -5.78 16.90 -0.73
CA TRP A 75 -4.36 16.69 -0.67
C TRP A 75 -3.71 17.34 0.55
N ALA A 76 -3.95 18.64 0.77
CA ALA A 76 -3.35 19.35 1.91
C ALA A 76 -3.61 18.58 3.21
N ARG A 77 -4.84 18.08 3.41
CA ARG A 77 -5.22 17.28 4.57
C ARG A 77 -4.51 15.93 4.61
N ALA A 78 -4.52 15.15 3.51
CA ALA A 78 -3.84 13.86 3.47
C ALA A 78 -2.34 13.99 3.80
N GLN A 79 -1.67 15.01 3.25
CA GLN A 79 -0.25 15.23 3.48
C GLN A 79 0.06 15.65 4.93
N THR A 80 -0.46 16.81 5.35
CA THR A 80 -0.03 17.44 6.61
C THR A 80 -0.54 16.67 7.82
N ASP A 81 -1.70 16.04 7.69
CA ASP A 81 -2.31 15.33 8.79
C ASP A 81 -1.81 13.90 8.88
N PHE A 82 -1.52 13.22 7.76
CA PHE A 82 -1.29 11.78 7.78
C PHE A 82 0.07 11.31 7.26
N LEU A 83 0.55 11.82 6.12
CA LEU A 83 1.78 11.29 5.51
C LEU A 83 3.06 11.72 6.26
N ASP A 84 3.10 12.96 6.75
CA ASP A 84 4.31 13.57 7.34
C ASP A 84 4.67 12.96 8.72
N LYS A 85 3.80 12.13 9.31
CA LYS A 85 4.01 11.56 10.66
C LYS A 85 4.98 10.39 10.69
N TRP A 86 5.22 9.74 9.55
CA TRP A 86 6.21 8.68 9.42
C TRP A 86 7.37 9.15 8.53
N PRO A 87 8.48 9.68 9.08
CA PRO A 87 9.52 10.33 8.28
C PRO A 87 10.15 9.43 7.21
N ALA A 88 10.39 8.15 7.53
CA ALA A 88 10.96 7.20 6.57
C ALA A 88 9.98 6.88 5.43
N GLY A 89 8.70 6.66 5.76
CA GLY A 89 7.65 6.46 4.77
C GLY A 89 7.44 7.67 3.87
N TYR A 90 7.40 8.87 4.46
CA TYR A 90 7.30 10.12 3.71
C TYR A 90 8.47 10.32 2.76
N ASN A 91 9.70 10.05 3.21
CA ASN A 91 10.90 10.10 2.37
C ASN A 91 10.82 9.10 1.22
N ALA A 92 10.32 7.89 1.47
CA ALA A 92 10.06 6.89 0.43
C ALA A 92 9.07 7.42 -0.61
N ILE A 93 7.89 7.92 -0.22
CA ILE A 93 6.91 8.50 -1.16
C ILE A 93 7.56 9.63 -1.96
N ARG A 94 8.17 10.59 -1.26
CA ARG A 94 8.78 11.79 -1.87
C ARG A 94 9.78 11.44 -2.96
N LYS A 95 10.71 10.54 -2.67
CA LYS A 95 11.78 10.16 -3.59
C LYS A 95 11.27 9.21 -4.67
N TYR A 96 10.34 8.34 -4.36
CA TYR A 96 10.01 7.18 -5.18
C TYR A 96 8.78 7.35 -6.09
N LEU A 97 7.76 8.09 -5.65
CA LEU A 97 6.49 8.20 -6.38
C LEU A 97 6.52 9.37 -7.36
N ASP A 98 6.36 9.14 -8.66
CA ASP A 98 6.36 10.22 -9.66
C ASP A 98 4.99 10.92 -9.75
N GLU A 99 3.93 10.12 -9.80
CA GLU A 99 2.58 10.61 -10.08
C GLU A 99 1.54 10.02 -9.13
N PHE A 100 0.61 10.86 -8.71
CA PHE A 100 -0.58 10.49 -7.95
C PHE A 100 -1.83 10.96 -8.69
N HIS A 101 -2.62 10.00 -9.15
CA HIS A 101 -3.87 10.20 -9.88
C HIS A 101 -5.05 10.07 -8.91
N ALA A 102 -5.65 11.19 -8.56
CA ALA A 102 -6.71 11.25 -7.58
C ALA A 102 -8.09 11.25 -8.23
N PHE A 103 -9.02 10.53 -7.59
CA PHE A 103 -10.41 10.43 -8.03
C PHE A 103 -11.35 10.44 -6.83
N THR A 104 -12.65 10.64 -7.07
CA THR A 104 -13.69 10.46 -6.05
C THR A 104 -14.63 9.34 -6.45
N ARG A 105 -15.19 8.64 -5.45
CA ARG A 105 -16.26 7.67 -5.65
C ARG A 105 -17.61 8.23 -5.20
N PRO A 106 -18.73 7.85 -5.85
CA PRO A 106 -20.06 8.28 -5.51
C PRO A 106 -20.45 7.62 -4.17
N GLY A 107 -21.16 8.35 -3.32
CA GLY A 107 -21.49 7.88 -1.97
C GLY A 107 -20.36 8.04 -0.94
N GLY A 108 -19.23 8.66 -1.32
CA GLY A 108 -18.04 8.85 -0.50
C GLY A 108 -18.15 9.84 0.66
N GLY A 109 -19.33 9.96 1.27
CA GLY A 109 -19.53 10.60 2.57
C GLY A 109 -19.60 9.62 3.76
N TYR A 110 -19.69 8.30 3.51
CA TYR A 110 -20.03 7.34 4.58
C TYR A 110 -19.09 6.13 4.73
N GLY A 111 -18.10 5.96 3.86
CA GLY A 111 -17.14 4.84 3.93
C GLY A 111 -15.75 5.29 4.33
N ARG A 112 -15.20 4.72 5.40
CA ARG A 112 -13.76 4.81 5.72
C ARG A 112 -12.95 4.02 4.70
N GLY A 113 -11.72 4.45 4.44
CA GLY A 113 -10.78 3.74 3.57
C GLY A 113 -10.66 4.33 2.17
N CYS A 114 -10.09 3.57 1.26
CA CYS A 114 -9.86 4.02 -0.11
C CYS A 114 -10.03 2.89 -1.13
N SER A 115 -10.18 3.30 -2.39
CA SER A 115 -9.82 2.47 -3.53
C SER A 115 -8.51 2.96 -4.08
N SER A 116 -7.64 2.01 -4.40
CA SER A 116 -6.35 2.30 -4.96
C SER A 116 -5.96 1.31 -6.07
N GLY A 117 -4.93 1.69 -6.82
CA GLY A 117 -4.21 0.85 -7.77
C GLY A 117 -2.95 1.57 -8.23
N HIS A 118 -2.08 0.88 -8.95
CA HIS A 118 -0.92 1.49 -9.60
C HIS A 118 -0.84 1.03 -11.04
N ILE A 119 -0.12 1.81 -11.86
CA ILE A 119 0.22 1.37 -13.21
C ILE A 119 1.45 0.47 -13.07
N PRO A 120 1.42 -0.81 -13.50
CA PRO A 120 2.56 -1.70 -13.41
C PRO A 120 3.80 -1.09 -14.08
N LEU A 121 4.98 -1.31 -13.50
CA LEU A 121 6.23 -0.78 -14.08
C LEU A 121 6.50 -1.27 -15.51
N THR A 122 5.98 -2.44 -15.85
CA THR A 122 6.06 -3.00 -17.21
C THR A 122 5.28 -2.18 -18.23
N GLU A 123 4.27 -1.42 -17.81
CA GLU A 123 3.36 -0.66 -18.67
C GLU A 123 3.63 0.84 -18.64
N SER A 124 4.00 1.41 -17.48
CA SER A 124 4.25 2.85 -17.32
C SER A 124 5.64 3.30 -17.77
N GLY A 125 6.54 2.36 -18.08
CA GLY A 125 7.96 2.66 -18.25
C GLY A 125 8.59 3.10 -16.92
N PRO A 126 9.47 4.10 -16.88
CA PRO A 126 10.18 4.50 -15.64
C PRO A 126 9.33 5.41 -14.75
N VAL A 127 7.99 5.33 -14.80
CA VAL A 127 7.11 6.21 -14.02
C VAL A 127 6.41 5.41 -12.94
N HIS A 128 6.67 5.79 -11.69
CA HIS A 128 5.96 5.25 -10.53
C HIS A 128 4.68 6.06 -10.36
N SER A 129 3.56 5.47 -10.79
CA SER A 129 2.25 6.12 -10.78
C SER A 129 1.25 5.29 -9.99
N ILE A 130 0.50 5.98 -9.12
CA ILE A 130 -0.58 5.38 -8.33
C ILE A 130 -1.87 6.15 -8.55
N HIS A 131 -2.99 5.49 -8.34
CA HIS A 131 -4.31 6.08 -8.37
C HIS A 131 -5.02 5.81 -7.04
N VAL A 132 -5.50 6.83 -6.33
CA VAL A 132 -6.16 6.66 -5.01
C VAL A 132 -7.38 7.56 -4.87
N SER A 133 -8.45 7.04 -4.28
CA SER A 133 -9.65 7.81 -3.98
C SER A 133 -9.42 8.75 -2.81
N ILE A 134 -9.92 9.98 -2.91
CA ILE A 134 -9.64 11.06 -1.93
C ILE A 134 -10.80 11.37 -0.98
N ASN A 135 -11.82 10.52 -0.93
CA ASN A 135 -13.04 10.75 -0.14
C ASN A 135 -12.77 10.84 1.38
N ASP A 136 -11.81 10.05 1.88
CA ASP A 136 -11.37 10.03 3.27
C ASP A 136 -9.86 10.34 3.33
N PRO A 137 -9.41 11.42 3.99
CA PRO A 137 -7.98 11.76 4.04
C PRO A 137 -7.09 10.67 4.66
N ALA A 138 -7.56 9.99 5.72
CA ALA A 138 -6.81 8.91 6.35
C ALA A 138 -6.75 7.68 5.42
N GLY A 139 -7.90 7.28 4.86
CA GLY A 139 -7.98 6.24 3.83
C GLY A 139 -7.12 6.54 2.60
N CYS A 140 -7.08 7.80 2.14
CA CYS A 140 -6.21 8.23 1.05
C CYS A 140 -4.74 8.03 1.39
N ALA A 141 -4.31 8.41 2.59
CA ALA A 141 -2.94 8.17 3.05
C ALA A 141 -2.61 6.67 3.10
N GLN A 142 -3.53 5.83 3.61
CA GLN A 142 -3.36 4.38 3.57
C GLN A 142 -3.21 3.85 2.14
N GLY A 143 -4.04 4.33 1.20
CA GLY A 143 -3.98 3.93 -0.20
C GLY A 143 -2.67 4.34 -0.88
N ILE A 144 -2.13 5.52 -0.55
CA ILE A 144 -0.82 5.94 -1.05
C ILE A 144 0.28 4.98 -0.56
N TYR A 145 0.29 4.68 0.74
CA TYR A 145 1.27 3.76 1.31
C TYR A 145 1.11 2.32 0.81
N HIS A 146 -0.14 1.87 0.58
CA HIS A 146 -0.47 0.58 -0.02
C HIS A 146 0.18 0.43 -1.39
N GLU A 147 -0.07 1.37 -2.30
CA GLU A 147 0.42 1.28 -3.68
C GLU A 147 1.92 1.53 -3.78
N VAL A 148 2.49 2.43 -2.96
CA VAL A 148 3.95 2.58 -2.86
C VAL A 148 4.59 1.28 -2.35
N GLY A 149 3.92 0.53 -1.47
CA GLY A 149 4.36 -0.80 -1.07
C GLY A 149 4.48 -1.76 -2.24
N HIS A 150 3.50 -1.77 -3.16
CA HIS A 150 3.57 -2.57 -4.38
C HIS A 150 4.72 -2.13 -5.30
N LEU A 151 4.77 -0.85 -5.65
CA LEU A 151 5.80 -0.31 -6.55
C LEU A 151 7.23 -0.56 -6.04
N ARG A 152 7.43 -0.57 -4.72
CA ARG A 152 8.73 -0.92 -4.12
C ARG A 152 9.13 -2.36 -4.42
N LEU A 153 8.21 -3.30 -4.26
CA LEU A 153 8.48 -4.71 -4.55
C LEU A 153 8.67 -4.95 -6.05
N GLU A 154 7.90 -4.26 -6.91
CA GLU A 154 8.05 -4.36 -8.36
C GLU A 154 9.46 -3.95 -8.82
N SER A 155 10.01 -2.84 -8.31
CA SER A 155 11.38 -2.45 -8.66
C SER A 155 12.46 -3.33 -8.02
N LEU A 156 12.10 -4.19 -7.07
CA LEU A 156 12.98 -5.24 -6.57
C LEU A 156 12.90 -6.52 -7.42
N GLY A 157 12.12 -6.53 -8.51
CA GLY A 157 11.94 -7.68 -9.40
C GLY A 157 10.83 -8.62 -8.98
N MET A 158 10.01 -8.24 -8.00
CA MET A 158 8.84 -9.00 -7.55
C MET A 158 7.59 -8.32 -8.07
N MET A 159 7.04 -8.84 -9.16
CA MET A 159 5.75 -8.40 -9.69
C MET A 159 4.62 -9.08 -8.91
N LEU A 160 3.39 -8.58 -9.05
CA LEU A 160 2.28 -9.07 -8.23
C LEU A 160 2.06 -10.58 -8.36
N GLU A 161 2.19 -11.17 -9.55
CA GLU A 161 1.94 -12.61 -9.78
C GLU A 161 3.15 -13.34 -10.41
N THR A 162 4.25 -12.64 -10.66
CA THR A 162 5.50 -13.18 -11.24
C THR A 162 6.73 -12.56 -10.57
N HIS A 163 7.93 -13.07 -10.84
CA HIS A 163 9.19 -12.46 -10.36
C HIS A 163 10.38 -12.89 -11.20
N ASP A 164 11.49 -12.16 -11.07
CA ASP A 164 12.75 -12.41 -11.80
C ASP A 164 13.71 -13.39 -11.07
N ASN A 165 13.23 -14.06 -10.04
CA ASN A 165 13.98 -14.99 -9.17
C ASN A 165 15.10 -14.36 -8.33
N ARG A 166 15.19 -13.02 -8.25
CA ARG A 166 16.20 -12.36 -7.43
C ARG A 166 16.02 -12.62 -5.93
N LEU A 167 14.79 -12.57 -5.45
CA LEU A 167 14.47 -12.70 -4.01
C LEU A 167 13.79 -14.04 -3.69
N ILE A 168 12.75 -14.41 -4.43
CA ILE A 168 11.98 -15.62 -4.18
C ILE A 168 12.12 -16.64 -5.32
N LEU A 169 11.90 -17.91 -5.01
CA LEU A 169 12.07 -19.06 -5.91
C LEU A 169 10.78 -19.85 -6.13
N ASN A 170 9.69 -19.50 -5.43
CA ASN A 170 8.39 -20.14 -5.63
C ASN A 170 7.80 -19.76 -6.98
N GLY A 171 7.53 -20.70 -7.87
CA GLY A 171 6.96 -20.42 -9.19
C GLY A 171 5.56 -19.76 -9.13
N PRO A 172 5.13 -19.13 -10.23
CA PRO A 172 3.82 -18.45 -10.30
C PRO A 172 2.63 -19.40 -10.15
N ASP A 173 2.80 -20.70 -10.45
CA ASP A 173 1.75 -21.71 -10.32
C ASP A 173 1.67 -22.33 -8.91
N GLU A 174 2.60 -21.99 -8.01
CA GLU A 174 2.56 -22.42 -6.62
C GLU A 174 1.67 -21.49 -5.79
N LEU A 175 0.47 -21.96 -5.41
CA LEU A 175 -0.57 -21.12 -4.82
C LEU A 175 -0.74 -21.32 -3.32
N TYR A 176 -0.84 -20.20 -2.60
CA TYR A 176 -0.88 -20.12 -1.13
C TYR A 176 -2.06 -19.28 -0.64
N ASN A 177 -2.35 -19.35 0.67
CA ASN A 177 -3.43 -18.55 1.25
C ASN A 177 -3.02 -17.07 1.31
N SER A 178 -3.86 -16.19 0.77
CA SER A 178 -3.60 -14.75 0.83
C SER A 178 -4.24 -14.13 2.06
N SER A 179 -3.50 -13.23 2.74
CA SER A 179 -4.04 -12.38 3.80
C SER A 179 -4.96 -11.28 3.30
N VAL A 180 -5.03 -11.08 1.97
CA VAL A 180 -5.87 -10.08 1.30
C VAL A 180 -7.08 -10.73 0.64
N ARG A 181 -6.85 -11.81 -0.12
CA ARG A 181 -7.88 -12.50 -0.92
C ARG A 181 -8.23 -13.84 -0.26
N PHE A 182 -9.37 -13.90 0.41
CA PHE A 182 -9.87 -15.12 1.06
C PHE A 182 -10.68 -16.00 0.09
N ASP A 183 -11.08 -15.44 -1.05
CA ASP A 183 -11.86 -16.10 -2.10
C ASP A 183 -11.01 -16.99 -3.02
N LYS A 184 -9.68 -16.79 -3.04
CA LYS A 184 -8.76 -17.60 -3.87
C LYS A 184 -7.36 -17.66 -3.30
N LYS A 185 -6.65 -18.74 -3.60
CA LYS A 185 -5.19 -18.83 -3.39
C LYS A 185 -4.44 -18.00 -4.42
N ARG A 186 -3.21 -17.58 -4.10
CA ARG A 186 -2.38 -16.72 -4.96
C ARG A 186 -0.89 -17.12 -4.93
N PRO A 187 -0.09 -16.73 -5.93
CA PRO A 187 1.35 -16.96 -5.93
C PRO A 187 2.04 -16.34 -4.70
N MET A 188 3.21 -16.86 -4.31
CA MET A 188 3.94 -16.33 -3.14
C MET A 188 4.29 -14.83 -3.29
N SER A 189 4.62 -14.36 -4.50
CA SER A 189 4.82 -12.92 -4.74
C SER A 189 3.60 -12.10 -4.33
N ALA A 190 2.40 -12.52 -4.74
CA ALA A 190 1.15 -11.85 -4.36
C ALA A 190 0.89 -11.86 -2.85
N VAL A 191 1.26 -12.95 -2.15
CA VAL A 191 1.16 -13.04 -0.68
C VAL A 191 2.13 -12.07 0.00
N ILE A 192 3.35 -11.96 -0.51
CA ILE A 192 4.36 -11.00 -0.03
C ILE A 192 3.90 -9.57 -0.27
N HIS A 193 3.43 -9.25 -1.48
CA HIS A 193 2.86 -7.93 -1.81
C HIS A 193 1.72 -7.53 -0.87
N GLY A 194 0.76 -8.44 -0.64
CA GLY A 194 -0.34 -8.18 0.27
C GLY A 194 0.15 -7.90 1.69
N THR A 195 1.03 -8.74 2.22
CA THR A 195 1.62 -8.56 3.56
C THR A 195 2.42 -7.26 3.67
N TYR A 196 3.22 -6.94 2.66
CA TYR A 196 4.05 -5.73 2.62
C TYR A 196 3.20 -4.47 2.58
N ALA A 197 2.14 -4.46 1.77
CA ALA A 197 1.19 -3.35 1.73
C ALA A 197 0.55 -3.14 3.12
N TRP A 198 0.06 -4.21 3.77
CA TRP A 198 -0.48 -4.10 5.14
C TRP A 198 0.53 -3.49 6.11
N LEU A 199 1.80 -3.91 6.06
CA LEU A 199 2.87 -3.34 6.89
C LEU A 199 3.04 -1.84 6.64
N MET A 200 3.13 -1.42 5.37
CA MET A 200 3.36 -0.02 5.00
C MET A 200 2.30 0.93 5.60
N PHE A 201 1.02 0.70 5.35
CA PHE A 201 0.01 1.64 5.85
C PHE A 201 -0.34 1.42 7.33
N THR A 202 -0.15 0.23 7.89
CA THR A 202 -0.34 0.03 9.34
C THR A 202 0.77 0.72 10.15
N GLU A 203 2.01 0.74 9.64
CA GLU A 203 3.08 1.55 10.21
C GLU A 203 2.71 3.03 10.18
N ASN A 204 2.20 3.53 9.04
CA ASN A 204 1.72 4.90 8.95
C ASN A 204 0.60 5.21 9.97
N ASP A 205 -0.38 4.32 10.13
CA ASP A 205 -1.47 4.52 11.09
C ASP A 205 -0.95 4.58 12.53
N TYR A 206 0.05 3.75 12.87
CA TYR A 206 0.72 3.79 14.17
C TYR A 206 1.38 5.15 14.41
N TRP A 207 2.12 5.68 13.44
CA TRP A 207 2.73 7.02 13.57
C TRP A 207 1.69 8.13 13.67
N ASN A 208 0.56 7.98 12.99
CA ASN A 208 -0.56 8.92 13.10
C ASN A 208 -1.22 8.89 14.47
N TYR A 209 -1.38 7.71 15.07
CA TYR A 209 -1.82 7.58 16.44
C TYR A 209 -0.82 8.21 17.43
N ARG A 210 0.47 7.87 17.31
CA ARG A 210 1.53 8.44 18.17
C ARG A 210 1.66 9.96 18.02
N GLY A 211 1.38 10.49 16.84
CA GLY A 211 1.39 11.92 16.54
C GLY A 211 0.09 12.66 16.89
N GLY A 212 -0.89 12.00 17.52
CA GLY A 212 -2.16 12.59 17.96
C GLY A 212 -3.15 12.90 16.81
N LYS A 213 -2.93 12.33 15.62
CA LYS A 213 -3.77 12.53 14.44
C LYS A 213 -4.88 11.49 14.33
N HIS A 214 -4.61 10.28 14.80
CA HIS A 214 -5.65 9.32 15.15
C HIS A 214 -5.86 9.32 16.65
N ASP A 215 -7.12 9.45 17.08
CA ASP A 215 -7.51 8.99 18.42
C ASP A 215 -7.54 7.45 18.44
N LEU A 216 -7.73 6.88 19.63
CA LEU A 216 -7.78 5.43 19.79
C LEU A 216 -8.88 4.80 18.94
N LYS A 217 -10.06 5.45 18.86
CA LYS A 217 -11.18 4.96 18.07
C LYS A 217 -10.84 4.81 16.60
N ASN A 218 -10.25 5.85 16.00
CA ASN A 218 -9.86 5.82 14.60
C ASN A 218 -8.71 4.84 14.36
N TYR A 219 -7.70 4.83 15.24
CA TYR A 219 -6.60 3.87 15.13
C TYR A 219 -7.09 2.42 15.18
N SER A 220 -7.97 2.08 16.14
CA SER A 220 -8.55 0.73 16.23
C SER A 220 -9.32 0.34 14.96
N LEU A 221 -10.12 1.27 14.41
CA LEU A 221 -10.89 1.03 13.19
C LEU A 221 -9.99 0.80 11.97
N TYR A 222 -8.90 1.56 11.82
CA TYR A 222 -8.00 1.43 10.69
C TYR A 222 -7.01 0.28 10.81
N SER A 223 -6.53 -0.06 12.02
CA SER A 223 -5.33 -0.87 12.18
C SER A 223 -5.55 -2.26 12.79
N PHE A 224 -6.54 -2.47 13.68
CA PHE A 224 -6.62 -3.75 14.42
C PHE A 224 -6.88 -4.95 13.51
N HIS A 225 -7.77 -4.79 12.52
CA HIS A 225 -8.01 -5.83 11.53
C HIS A 225 -6.78 -6.11 10.64
N ASN A 226 -5.93 -5.10 10.41
CA ASN A 226 -4.68 -5.25 9.65
C ASN A 226 -3.67 -6.10 10.40
N LEU A 227 -3.58 -5.99 11.74
CA LEU A 227 -2.66 -6.77 12.55
C LEU A 227 -2.86 -8.28 12.34
N VAL A 228 -4.13 -8.71 12.25
CA VAL A 228 -4.48 -10.09 11.94
C VAL A 228 -4.02 -10.47 10.52
N LYS A 229 -4.21 -9.59 9.54
CA LYS A 229 -3.75 -9.83 8.16
C LYS A 229 -2.23 -9.94 8.07
N ILE A 230 -1.49 -9.06 8.75
CA ILE A 230 -0.03 -9.08 8.82
C ILE A 230 0.44 -10.40 9.44
N LYS A 231 -0.11 -10.77 10.61
CA LYS A 231 0.26 -12.01 11.31
C LYS A 231 0.03 -13.24 10.43
N ASN A 232 -1.13 -13.32 9.77
CA ASN A 232 -1.45 -14.44 8.89
C ASN A 232 -0.55 -14.47 7.64
N GLY A 233 -0.29 -13.31 7.03
CA GLY A 233 0.60 -13.20 5.88
C GLY A 233 2.02 -13.60 6.21
N VAL A 234 2.60 -13.07 7.30
CA VAL A 234 3.94 -13.44 7.78
C VAL A 234 4.03 -14.92 8.10
N LYS A 235 3.02 -15.50 8.75
CA LYS A 235 2.97 -16.94 9.02
C LYS A 235 3.02 -17.77 7.73
N GLU A 236 2.23 -17.39 6.72
CA GLU A 236 2.21 -18.09 5.43
C GLU A 236 3.57 -17.99 4.72
N ILE A 237 4.16 -16.79 4.68
CA ILE A 237 5.47 -16.54 4.04
C ILE A 237 6.58 -17.31 4.77
N LYS A 238 6.67 -17.23 6.12
CA LYS A 238 7.65 -17.98 6.92
C LYS A 238 7.56 -19.49 6.67
N LYS A 239 6.35 -20.01 6.43
CA LYS A 239 6.12 -21.44 6.22
C LYS A 239 6.51 -21.94 4.84
N TYR A 240 6.25 -21.15 3.79
CA TYR A 240 6.32 -21.67 2.41
C TYR A 240 7.26 -20.92 1.47
N ALA A 241 7.76 -19.74 1.83
CA ALA A 241 8.63 -18.98 0.94
C ALA A 241 9.98 -19.69 0.78
N ARG A 242 10.34 -19.97 -0.47
CA ARG A 242 11.67 -20.39 -0.90
C ARG A 242 12.38 -19.15 -1.43
N ALA A 243 13.58 -18.88 -0.94
CA ALA A 243 14.27 -17.63 -1.21
C ALA A 243 15.77 -17.85 -1.50
N THR A 244 16.32 -16.98 -2.34
CA THR A 244 17.78 -16.86 -2.55
C THR A 244 18.46 -16.35 -1.26
N PRO A 245 19.80 -16.31 -1.17
CA PRO A 245 20.47 -15.67 -0.03
C PRO A 245 20.05 -14.20 0.18
N ALA A 246 19.94 -13.43 -0.90
CA ALA A 246 19.42 -12.06 -0.89
C ALA A 246 17.98 -12.01 -0.38
N GLY A 247 17.12 -12.89 -0.90
CA GLY A 247 15.73 -13.01 -0.48
C GLY A 247 15.57 -13.41 0.99
N LYS A 248 16.40 -14.31 1.52
CA LYS A 248 16.38 -14.68 2.94
C LYS A 248 16.67 -13.47 3.83
N ALA A 249 17.69 -12.68 3.48
CA ALA A 249 18.01 -11.46 4.21
C ALA A 249 16.89 -10.41 4.10
N PHE A 250 16.31 -10.22 2.91
CA PHE A 250 15.17 -9.33 2.70
C PHE A 250 13.93 -9.75 3.51
N LEU A 251 13.54 -11.02 3.43
CA LEU A 251 12.41 -11.58 4.17
C LEU A 251 12.64 -11.51 5.68
N SER A 252 13.87 -11.74 6.17
CA SER A 252 14.22 -11.52 7.57
C SER A 252 13.92 -10.08 8.00
N GLY A 253 14.33 -9.09 7.20
CA GLY A 253 14.02 -7.68 7.48
C GLY A 253 12.52 -7.37 7.48
N ILE A 254 11.72 -8.04 6.64
CA ILE A 254 10.24 -7.96 6.68
C ILE A 254 9.71 -8.54 7.99
N TYR A 255 10.24 -9.68 8.42
CA TYR A 255 9.81 -10.33 9.67
C TYR A 255 10.14 -9.47 10.89
N ASP A 256 11.36 -8.93 10.96
CA ASP A 256 11.78 -8.06 12.05
C ASP A 256 10.91 -6.79 12.11
N TRP A 257 10.56 -6.23 10.95
CA TRP A 257 9.63 -5.10 10.88
C TRP A 257 8.22 -5.48 11.34
N ALA A 258 7.69 -6.61 10.88
CA ALA A 258 6.37 -7.08 11.26
C ALA A 258 6.29 -7.38 12.76
N ASP A 259 7.28 -8.05 13.33
CA ASP A 259 7.32 -8.42 14.74
C ASP A 259 7.42 -7.16 15.63
N ASP A 260 8.23 -6.16 15.26
CA ASP A 260 8.29 -4.85 15.94
C ASP A 260 6.95 -4.09 15.87
N LEU A 261 6.36 -3.96 14.67
CA LEU A 261 5.09 -3.25 14.49
C LEU A 261 3.95 -3.94 15.26
N LEU A 262 3.86 -5.26 15.19
CA LEU A 262 2.87 -6.04 15.94
C LEU A 262 3.07 -5.87 17.45
N ALA A 263 4.31 -5.87 17.95
CA ALA A 263 4.58 -5.65 19.37
C ALA A 263 4.12 -4.26 19.83
N ARG A 264 4.49 -3.20 19.10
CA ARG A 264 4.07 -1.82 19.39
C ARG A 264 2.56 -1.65 19.33
N ALA A 265 1.89 -2.20 18.31
CA ALA A 265 0.46 -2.08 18.13
C ALA A 265 -0.34 -2.89 19.18
N SER A 266 0.15 -4.08 19.55
CA SER A 266 -0.49 -4.94 20.56
C SER A 266 -0.45 -4.33 21.96
N LEU A 267 0.49 -3.44 22.27
CA LEU A 267 0.47 -2.69 23.53
C LEU A 267 -0.73 -1.72 23.58
N ILE A 268 -1.05 -1.09 22.44
CA ILE A 268 -2.21 -0.18 22.32
C ILE A 268 -3.51 -0.99 22.38
N GLU A 269 -3.61 -2.08 21.62
CA GLU A 269 -4.80 -2.95 21.61
C GLU A 269 -5.15 -3.52 22.99
N ARG A 270 -4.14 -3.77 23.83
CA ARG A 270 -4.31 -4.31 25.18
C ARG A 270 -4.59 -3.25 26.24
N SER A 271 -4.60 -1.96 25.91
CA SER A 271 -4.88 -0.91 26.90
C SER A 271 -6.31 -1.03 27.44
N PRO A 272 -6.58 -0.61 28.70
CA PRO A 272 -7.93 -0.62 29.26
C PRO A 272 -8.96 0.11 28.37
N GLU A 273 -8.57 1.25 27.80
CA GLU A 273 -9.40 2.07 26.92
C GLU A 273 -9.74 1.33 25.62
N ALA A 274 -8.77 0.62 25.05
CA ALA A 274 -8.98 -0.15 23.83
C ALA A 274 -9.91 -1.34 24.08
N ARG A 275 -9.77 -2.02 25.22
CA ARG A 275 -10.66 -3.13 25.62
C ARG A 275 -12.10 -2.65 25.81
N LEU A 276 -12.30 -1.53 26.50
CA LEU A 276 -13.63 -0.94 26.66
C LEU A 276 -14.24 -0.56 25.31
N LEU A 277 -13.45 0.05 24.42
CA LEU A 277 -13.90 0.37 23.07
C LEU A 277 -14.30 -0.88 22.27
N ILE A 278 -13.49 -1.94 22.31
CA ILE A 278 -13.77 -3.22 21.63
C ILE A 278 -15.05 -3.85 22.20
N GLN A 279 -15.20 -3.91 23.51
CA GLN A 279 -16.39 -4.47 24.19
C GLN A 279 -17.66 -3.71 23.80
N ASN A 280 -17.61 -2.38 23.81
CA ASN A 280 -18.75 -1.54 23.44
C ASN A 280 -19.15 -1.69 21.96
N ASN A 281 -18.18 -1.95 21.08
CA ASN A 281 -18.45 -2.17 19.66
C ASN A 281 -18.89 -3.61 19.35
N ALA A 282 -18.48 -4.61 20.14
CA ALA A 282 -18.85 -6.01 19.94
C ALA A 282 -20.36 -6.28 20.17
N GLY A 283 -21.03 -5.44 20.98
CA GLY A 283 -22.48 -5.53 21.23
C GLY A 283 -23.35 -4.90 20.13
N SER A 284 -22.76 -4.15 19.21
CA SER A 284 -23.49 -3.64 18.04
C SER A 284 -23.27 -4.64 16.91
N PRO A 285 -24.24 -5.51 16.55
CA PRO A 285 -24.09 -6.38 15.40
C PRO A 285 -23.69 -5.49 14.24
N ALA A 286 -22.49 -5.69 13.70
CA ALA A 286 -22.05 -4.99 12.52
C ALA A 286 -23.13 -5.27 11.48
N THR A 287 -23.98 -4.29 11.23
CA THR A 287 -24.85 -4.29 10.07
C THR A 287 -23.94 -4.02 8.89
N ASP A 288 -23.03 -4.97 8.61
CA ASP A 288 -22.34 -5.14 7.35
C ASP A 288 -23.41 -5.64 6.35
N LYS A 289 -24.50 -4.87 6.24
CA LYS A 289 -25.37 -4.83 5.07
C LYS A 289 -24.54 -4.18 3.98
N ARG A 290 -23.46 -4.86 3.54
CA ARG A 290 -23.01 -4.65 2.17
C ARG A 290 -24.26 -4.94 1.35
N PRO A 291 -24.79 -3.98 0.58
CA PRO A 291 -25.90 -4.27 -0.30
C PRO A 291 -25.48 -5.50 -1.10
N ALA A 292 -26.26 -6.58 -0.99
CA ALA A 292 -25.99 -7.81 -1.70
C ALA A 292 -25.68 -7.42 -3.13
N ALA A 293 -24.45 -7.71 -3.59
CA ALA A 293 -23.96 -7.29 -4.90
C ALA A 293 -25.08 -7.57 -5.90
N HIS A 294 -25.71 -6.50 -6.40
CA HIS A 294 -26.81 -6.64 -7.35
C HIS A 294 -26.23 -7.45 -8.50
N LYS A 295 -26.65 -8.71 -8.62
CA LYS A 295 -26.33 -9.54 -9.78
C LYS A 295 -26.94 -8.79 -10.96
N MET A 296 -26.16 -7.95 -11.62
CA MET A 296 -26.49 -7.41 -12.93
C MET A 296 -26.67 -8.63 -13.82
N LYS A 297 -27.92 -9.03 -14.05
CA LYS A 297 -28.27 -9.96 -15.10
C LYS A 297 -27.80 -9.29 -16.40
N LYS A 298 -26.69 -9.77 -16.96
CA LYS A 298 -26.35 -9.48 -18.36
C LYS A 298 -27.46 -10.09 -19.20
N THR A 299 -28.46 -9.28 -19.56
CA THR A 299 -29.41 -9.62 -20.61
C THR A 299 -28.64 -9.58 -21.93
N ILE A 300 -28.08 -10.72 -22.33
CA ILE A 300 -27.56 -10.89 -23.69
C ILE A 300 -28.80 -11.00 -24.58
N LYS A 301 -29.17 -9.91 -25.26
CA LYS A 301 -30.11 -9.98 -26.38
C LYS A 301 -29.35 -10.64 -27.54
N THR A 302 -29.59 -11.93 -27.75
CA THR A 302 -29.24 -12.58 -29.01
C THR A 302 -30.23 -12.07 -30.06
N GLY A 303 -29.79 -11.11 -30.87
CA GLY A 303 -30.48 -10.75 -32.10
C GLY A 303 -30.19 -11.84 -33.14
N THR A 304 -31.19 -12.67 -33.42
CA THR A 304 -31.23 -13.43 -34.66
C THR A 304 -31.84 -12.54 -35.75
N SER A 305 -31.12 -12.46 -36.86
CA SER A 305 -31.57 -12.02 -38.18
C SER A 305 -32.81 -12.78 -38.65
#